data_AF-A0A971WL26-F1
#
_entry.id   AF-A0A971WL26-F1
#
_cell.length_a   1.000
_cell.length_b   1.000
_cell.length_c   1.000
_cell.angle_alpha   90.00
_cell.angle_beta   90.00
_cell.angle_gamma   90.00
#
_symmetry.space_group_name_H-M   'P 1'
#
loop_
_entity.id
_entity.type
_entity.pdbx_description
1 polymer ?
#
loop_
_entity_poly.entity_id
_entity_poly.type
_entity_poly.pdbx_seq_one_letter_code
_entity_poly.pdbx_strand_id
1 'polypeptide(L)'
;MTQYIGIIEIRNLLSDRRLYISSDDTFSDCAKIRFQLDLGTYPLKSLQDDYNETGLELFIIHKVETLGAPAEKQLAIARWNSSCPQGSLYC
;
A
#
# COMPACT_ATOMS: atom_id res chain seq x y z
N MET A 1 5.31 -26.40 3.24
CA MET A 1 4.85 -25.24 2.45
C MET A 1 5.61 -24.04 2.98
N THR A 2 6.42 -23.39 2.16
CA THR A 2 7.26 -22.25 2.57
C THR A 2 6.38 -21.00 2.60
N GLN A 3 6.05 -20.50 3.80
CA GLN A 3 5.32 -19.24 3.96
C GLN A 3 6.30 -18.08 3.71
N TYR A 4 6.02 -17.25 2.71
CA TYR A 4 6.84 -16.10 2.36
C TYR A 4 6.29 -14.86 3.07
N ILE A 5 6.58 -14.80 4.36
CA ILE A 5 6.30 -13.60 5.16
C ILE A 5 7.11 -12.45 4.54
N GLY A 6 6.46 -11.32 4.30
CA GLY A 6 7.09 -10.17 3.69
C GLY A 6 6.26 -8.91 3.79
N ILE A 7 6.80 -7.82 3.24
CA ILE A 7 6.17 -6.51 3.24
C ILE A 7 5.73 -6.15 1.83
N ILE A 8 4.47 -5.74 1.69
CA ILE A 8 3.89 -5.16 0.48
C ILE A 8 3.91 -3.63 0.64
N GLU A 9 4.40 -2.91 -0.36
CA GLU A 9 4.24 -1.46 -0.49
C GLU A 9 3.14 -1.15 -1.50
N ILE A 10 2.24 -0.26 -1.11
CA ILE A 10 1.34 0.46 -2.01
C ILE A 10 1.81 1.91 -2.06
N ARG A 11 2.17 2.39 -3.24
CA ARG A 11 2.68 3.75 -3.45
C ARG A 11 1.85 4.48 -4.50
N ASN A 12 1.35 5.66 -4.14
CA ASN A 12 0.83 6.62 -5.11
C ASN A 12 2.01 7.43 -5.67
N LEU A 13 2.23 7.36 -6.99
CA LEU A 13 3.31 8.05 -7.69
C LEU A 13 3.10 9.56 -7.81
N LEU A 14 1.86 10.03 -7.76
CA LEU A 14 1.52 11.45 -7.83
C LEU A 14 1.84 12.17 -6.52
N SER A 15 1.47 11.57 -5.39
CA SER A 15 1.61 12.17 -4.05
C SER A 15 2.83 11.69 -3.26
N ASP A 16 3.53 10.66 -3.76
CA ASP A 16 4.57 9.88 -3.06
C ASP A 16 4.11 9.26 -1.72
N ARG A 17 2.79 9.15 -1.49
CA ARG A 17 2.24 8.47 -0.30
C ARG A 17 2.47 6.98 -0.40
N ARG A 18 2.80 6.36 0.74
CA ARG A 18 3.15 4.95 0.84
C ARG A 18 2.40 4.28 1.99
N LEU A 19 1.94 3.05 1.74
CA LEU A 19 1.38 2.15 2.73
C LEU A 19 2.17 0.85 2.69
N TYR A 20 2.67 0.41 3.85
CA TYR A 20 3.36 -0.86 4.03
C TYR A 20 2.46 -1.82 4.79
N ILE A 21 2.35 -3.05 4.29
CA ILE A 21 1.48 -4.10 4.82
C ILE A 21 2.30 -5.37 4.99
N SER A 22 2.27 -5.96 6.18
CA SER A 22 2.81 -7.31 6.40
C SER A 22 1.87 -8.36 5.82
N SER A 23 2.42 -9.33 5.10
CA SER A 23 1.66 -10.43 4.51
C SER A 23 2.44 -11.74 4.62
N ASP A 24 1.74 -12.84 4.87
CA ASP A 24 2.30 -14.20 4.89
C ASP A 24 2.42 -14.83 3.49
N ASP A 25 1.73 -14.24 2.51
CA ASP A 25 1.76 -14.58 1.09
C ASP A 25 1.67 -13.30 0.26
N THR A 26 2.83 -12.64 0.15
CA THR A 26 2.95 -11.37 -0.56
C THR A 26 2.48 -11.42 -2.01
N PHE A 27 2.56 -12.58 -2.68
CA PHE A 27 2.15 -12.72 -4.07
C PHE A 27 0.62 -12.70 -4.19
N SER A 28 -0.06 -13.58 -3.45
CA SER A 28 -1.52 -13.63 -3.46
C SER A 28 -2.14 -12.34 -2.92
N ASP A 29 -1.55 -11.75 -1.89
CA ASP A 29 -2.10 -10.55 -1.27
C ASP A 29 -1.91 -9.29 -2.11
N CYS A 30 -0.81 -9.15 -2.89
CA CYS A 30 -0.69 -8.05 -3.85
C CYS A 30 -1.86 -8.06 -4.85
N ALA A 31 -2.18 -9.23 -5.41
CA ALA A 31 -3.27 -9.38 -6.36
C ALA A 31 -4.64 -9.10 -5.71
N LYS A 32 -4.88 -9.61 -4.50
CA LYS A 32 -6.12 -9.34 -3.74
C LYS A 32 -6.29 -7.86 -3.43
N ILE A 33 -5.24 -7.18 -2.98
CA ILE A 33 -5.27 -5.75 -2.67
C ILE A 33 -5.64 -4.97 -3.93
N ARG A 34 -4.97 -5.25 -5.06
CA ARG A 34 -5.28 -4.59 -6.34
C ARG A 34 -6.73 -4.79 -6.73
N PHE A 35 -7.20 -6.04 -6.66
CA PHE A 35 -8.58 -6.39 -6.99
C PHE A 35 -9.59 -5.68 -6.07
N GLN A 36 -9.32 -5.60 -4.77
CA GLN A 36 -10.20 -4.89 -3.82
C GLN A 36 -10.25 -3.39 -4.12
N LEU A 37 -9.12 -2.77 -4.45
CA LEU A 37 -9.05 -1.36 -4.84
C LEU A 37 -9.83 -1.11 -6.14
N ASP A 38 -9.67 -1.98 -7.13
CA ASP A 38 -10.40 -1.89 -8.42
C ASP A 38 -11.91 -2.04 -8.24
N LEU A 39 -12.35 -2.86 -7.28
CA LEU A 39 -13.77 -3.03 -6.94
C LEU A 39 -14.34 -1.95 -6.00
N GLY A 40 -13.51 -1.06 -5.46
CA GLY A 40 -13.98 -0.07 -4.48
C GLY A 40 -14.25 -0.65 -3.09
N THR A 41 -13.66 -1.81 -2.76
CA THR A 41 -13.95 -2.57 -1.53
C THR A 41 -12.79 -2.62 -0.54
N TYR A 42 -11.70 -1.90 -0.81
CA TYR A 42 -10.55 -1.90 0.08
C TYR A 42 -10.89 -1.22 1.43
N PRO A 43 -10.53 -1.83 2.58
CA PRO A 43 -11.02 -1.38 3.89
C PRO A 43 -10.48 0.00 4.32
N LEU A 44 -9.30 0.41 3.81
CA LEU A 44 -8.74 1.71 4.13
C LEU A 44 -9.35 2.78 3.22
N LYS A 45 -10.42 3.41 3.69
CA LYS A 45 -11.18 4.42 2.93
C LYS A 45 -10.30 5.52 2.33
N SER A 46 -9.34 6.06 3.09
CA SER A 46 -8.47 7.13 2.61
C SER A 46 -7.56 6.72 1.45
N LEU A 47 -7.18 5.44 1.35
CA LEU A 47 -6.47 4.91 0.20
C LEU A 47 -7.43 4.66 -0.96
N GLN A 48 -8.62 4.12 -0.68
CA GLN A 48 -9.64 3.84 -1.70
C GLN A 48 -10.11 5.13 -2.40
N ASP A 49 -10.35 6.20 -1.63
CA ASP A 49 -10.75 7.49 -2.16
C ASP A 49 -9.64 8.06 -3.07
N ASP A 50 -8.38 8.05 -2.61
CA ASP A 50 -7.22 8.51 -3.40
C ASP A 50 -7.00 7.67 -4.67
N TYR A 51 -7.27 6.36 -4.59
CA TYR A 51 -7.20 5.42 -5.71
C TYR A 51 -8.26 5.71 -6.77
N ASN A 52 -9.49 5.99 -6.33
CA ASN A 52 -10.61 6.32 -7.22
C ASN A 52 -10.42 7.68 -7.91
N GLU A 53 -9.80 8.64 -7.22
CA GLU A 53 -9.53 9.99 -7.75
C GLU A 53 -8.35 10.02 -8.74
N THR A 54 -7.26 9.32 -8.42
CA THR A 54 -6.01 9.40 -9.18
C THR A 54 -5.97 8.41 -10.36
N GLY A 55 -6.67 7.28 -10.24
CA GLY A 55 -6.70 6.23 -11.25
C GLY A 55 -5.56 5.21 -11.15
N LEU A 56 -5.81 4.03 -11.71
CA LEU A 56 -5.00 2.80 -11.56
C LEU A 56 -3.51 2.95 -11.93
N GLU A 57 -3.20 3.76 -12.94
CA GLU A 57 -1.87 3.83 -13.56
C GLU A 57 -0.83 4.51 -12.66
N LEU A 58 -1.29 5.29 -11.68
CA LEU A 58 -0.43 6.04 -10.76
C LEU A 58 -0.19 5.31 -9.44
N PHE A 59 -0.61 4.05 -9.32
CA PHE A 59 -0.37 3.23 -8.15
C PHE A 59 0.54 2.04 -8.44
N ILE A 60 1.61 1.92 -7.66
CA ILE A 60 2.46 0.73 -7.62
C ILE A 60 2.09 -0.10 -6.39
N ILE A 61 1.86 -1.40 -6.59
CA ILE A 61 1.65 -2.38 -5.52
C ILE A 61 2.67 -3.50 -5.70
N HIS A 62 3.65 -3.62 -4.82
CA HIS A 62 4.70 -4.62 -4.96
C HIS A 62 5.28 -5.09 -3.62
N LYS A 63 5.93 -6.27 -3.65
CA LYS A 63 6.70 -6.79 -2.52
C LYS A 63 8.02 -6.02 -2.39
N VAL A 64 8.31 -5.48 -1.21
CA VAL A 64 9.57 -4.77 -0.91
C VAL A 64 10.59 -5.67 -0.25
N GLU A 65 10.17 -6.49 0.72
CA GLU A 65 11.09 -7.29 1.52
C GLU A 65 10.53 -8.68 1.81
N THR A 66 11.41 -9.68 1.85
CA THR A 66 11.08 -11.05 2.28
C THR A 66 11.65 -11.24 3.67
N LEU A 67 10.79 -11.34 4.67
CA LEU A 67 11.18 -11.62 6.04
C LEU A 67 11.43 -13.14 6.14
N GLY A 68 12.71 -13.53 6.17
CA GLY A 68 13.10 -14.93 6.33
C GLY A 68 12.74 -15.44 7.74
N ALA A 69 11.68 -16.24 7.85
CA ALA A 69 11.21 -16.90 9.08
C ALA A 69 10.79 -15.93 10.21
N PRO A 70 10.04 -16.36 11.26
CA PRO A 70 9.17 -15.50 12.05
C PRO A 70 9.97 -14.70 13.08
N ALA A 71 10.72 -13.70 12.63
CA ALA A 71 11.28 -12.68 13.48
C ALA A 71 10.15 -11.70 13.81
N GLU A 72 9.62 -11.82 15.02
CA GLU A 72 8.76 -10.88 15.74
C GLU A 72 8.38 -9.62 14.96
N LYS A 73 7.13 -9.61 14.46
CA LYS A 73 6.28 -8.45 14.15
C LYS A 73 7.06 -7.12 14.06
N GLN A 74 7.82 -6.93 12.99
CA GLN A 74 8.23 -5.59 12.61
C GLN A 74 7.01 -4.91 11.97
N LEU A 75 6.15 -4.37 12.84
CA LEU A 75 5.04 -3.50 12.48
C LEU A 75 5.62 -2.23 11.86
N ALA A 76 5.83 -2.23 10.55
CA ALA A 76 5.97 -1.00 9.79
C ALA A 76 4.60 -0.31 9.81
N ILE A 77 4.37 0.53 10.84
CA ILE A 77 3.20 1.39 10.94
C ILE A 77 3.30 2.43 9.83
N ALA A 78 2.81 2.08 8.64
CA ALA A 78 2.64 3.03 7.57
C ALA A 78 1.32 3.77 7.81
N ARG A 79 1.41 4.95 8.43
CA ARG A 79 0.28 5.88 8.41
C ARG A 79 0.13 6.41 6.99
N TRP A 80 -1.01 6.13 6.38
CA TRP A 80 -1.51 6.93 5.28
C TRP A 80 -1.86 8.33 5.82
N ASN A 81 -0.84 9.17 6.00
CA ASN A 81 -1.03 10.52 6.54
C ASN A 81 -1.78 11.36 5.49
N SER A 82 -3.04 11.64 5.78
CA SER A 82 -3.82 12.69 5.13
C SER A 82 -3.32 14.04 5.60
N SER A 83 -2.27 14.59 4.98
CA SER A 83 -2.01 16.03 4.83
C SER A 83 -0.64 16.28 4.20
N CYS A 84 -0.64 16.77 2.97
CA CYS A 84 0.20 17.89 2.55
C CYS A 84 -0.22 18.26 1.12
N PRO A 85 -0.85 19.43 0.89
CA PRO A 85 -0.99 19.96 -0.46
C PRO A 85 0.43 20.30 -0.94
N GLN A 86 0.91 19.61 -1.96
CA GLN A 86 2.11 20.03 -2.66
C GLN A 86 1.74 21.25 -3.51
N GLY A 87 2.06 22.45 -3.01
CA GLY A 87 2.12 23.66 -3.83
C GLY A 87 1.26 24.84 -3.36
N SER A 88 1.56 25.45 -2.21
CA SER A 88 1.32 26.89 -2.03
C SER A 88 2.63 27.57 -1.65
N LEU A 89 3.37 27.95 -2.69
CA LEU A 89 3.99 29.27 -2.71
C LEU A 89 2.96 30.13 -3.44
N TYR A 90 2.32 31.03 -2.69
CA TYR A 90 1.26 31.96 -3.08
C TYR A 90 -0.19 31.42 -3.05
N CYS A 91 -0.91 31.92 -2.03
CA CYS A 91 -2.37 31.92 -1.83
C CYS A 91 -3.03 30.58 -1.45
#